data_AF-A0A8U0W2Y4-F1
#
_entry.id   AF-A0A8U0W2Y4-F1
#
_cell.length_a   1.000
_cell.length_b   1.000
_cell.length_c   1.000
_cell.angle_alpha   90.00
_cell.angle_beta   90.00
_cell.angle_gamma   90.00
#
_symmetry.space_group_name_H-M   'P 1'
#
loop_
_entity.id
_entity.type
_entity.pdbx_description
1 polymer ?
#
loop_
_entity_poly.entity_id
_entity_poly.type
_entity_poly.pdbx_seq_one_letter_code
_entity_poly.pdbx_strand_id
1 'polypeptide(L)'
;MPRNPNAERDNPCLKEQELSYKCLSKHNYERGPCEIYFANYKNCKEFWGRVKSERRAKGIEPYLPPVEERAAIKEEHIKSNSRK
;
A
#
# COMPACT_ATOMS: atom_id res chain seq x y z
N MET A 1 18.53 12.63 -1.73
CA MET A 1 18.38 11.42 -0.90
C MET A 1 18.46 10.21 -1.81
N PRO A 2 19.34 9.23 -1.54
CA PRO A 2 19.38 8.01 -2.35
C PRO A 2 18.04 7.27 -2.24
N ARG A 3 17.50 6.83 -3.37
CA ARG A 3 16.29 6.00 -3.44
C ARG A 3 16.62 4.68 -2.73
N ASN A 4 15.88 4.32 -1.68
CA ASN A 4 16.07 3.02 -1.02
C ASN A 4 15.79 1.92 -2.08
N PRO A 5 16.79 1.11 -2.48
CA PRO A 5 16.60 0.11 -3.53
C PRO A 5 15.62 -1.00 -3.11
N ASN A 6 15.39 -1.18 -1.80
CA ASN A 6 14.45 -2.14 -1.27
C ASN A 6 13.05 -1.57 -1.04
N ALA A 7 12.79 -0.31 -1.41
CA ALA A 7 11.50 0.34 -1.15
C ALA A 7 10.32 -0.44 -1.75
N GLU A 8 10.48 -1.02 -2.94
CA GLU A 8 9.43 -1.81 -3.60
C GLU A 8 9.13 -3.11 -2.83
N ARG A 9 10.17 -3.72 -2.24
CA ARG A 9 10.04 -4.93 -1.44
C ARG A 9 9.47 -4.64 -0.05
N ASP A 10 9.91 -3.59 0.60
CA ASP A 10 9.59 -3.36 2.02
C ASP A 10 8.31 -2.51 2.19
N ASN A 11 7.93 -1.73 1.18
CA ASN A 11 6.76 -0.87 1.21
C ASN A 11 5.72 -1.31 0.16
N PRO A 12 4.67 -2.04 0.55
CA PRO A 12 3.64 -2.47 -0.39
C PRO A 12 2.72 -1.34 -0.86
N CYS A 13 2.88 -0.13 -0.30
CA CYS A 13 2.16 1.09 -0.63
C CYS A 13 3.07 2.17 -1.22
N LEU A 14 4.22 1.77 -1.79
CA LEU A 14 5.20 2.72 -2.35
C LEU A 14 4.56 3.62 -3.42
N LYS A 15 3.71 3.05 -4.28
CA LYS A 15 3.04 3.78 -5.36
C LYS A 15 2.13 4.89 -4.82
N GLU A 16 1.29 4.57 -3.83
CA GLU A 16 0.37 5.54 -3.21
C GLU A 16 1.14 6.62 -2.45
N GLN A 17 2.26 6.25 -1.83
CA GLN A 17 3.18 7.19 -1.19
C GLN A 17 3.80 8.16 -2.22
N GLU A 18 4.33 7.64 -3.33
CA GLU A 18 4.91 8.45 -4.40
C GLU A 18 3.87 9.40 -5.02
N LEU A 19 2.64 8.93 -5.23
CA LEU A 19 1.54 9.77 -5.73
C LEU A 19 1.18 10.89 -4.75
N SER A 20 1.14 10.59 -3.44
CA SER A 20 0.89 11.58 -2.40
C SER A 20 1.97 12.68 -2.39
N TYR A 21 3.24 12.28 -2.46
CA TYR A 21 4.36 13.22 -2.56
C TYR A 21 4.36 14.02 -3.85
N LYS A 22 4.03 13.39 -4.98
CA LYS A 22 3.92 14.07 -6.28
C LYS A 22 2.81 15.12 -6.27
N CYS A 23 1.68 14.81 -5.65
CA CYS A 23 0.59 15.77 -5.47
C CYS A 23 1.06 16.95 -4.61
N LEU A 24 1.64 16.69 -3.43
CA LEU A 24 2.17 17.74 -2.56
C LEU A 24 3.18 18.63 -3.29
N SER A 25 4.13 18.04 -4.02
CA SER A 25 5.13 18.78 -4.78
C SER A 25 4.51 19.68 -5.86
N LYS A 26 3.35 19.30 -6.43
CA LYS A 26 2.64 20.11 -7.44
C LYS A 26 1.83 21.24 -6.82
N HIS A 27 1.35 21.06 -5.59
CA HIS A 27 0.46 21.98 -4.89
C HIS A 27 1.15 22.73 -3.76
N ASN A 28 2.47 23.01 -3.85
CA ASN A 28 3.23 23.73 -2.82
C ASN A 28 3.05 23.16 -1.40
N TYR A 29 2.93 21.83 -1.29
CA TYR A 29 2.68 21.09 -0.06
C TYR A 29 1.33 21.36 0.62
N GLU A 30 0.36 21.93 -0.11
CA GLU A 30 -1.01 22.02 0.36
C GLU A 30 -1.67 20.65 0.42
N ARG A 31 -2.24 20.31 1.59
CA ARG A 31 -2.81 18.98 1.83
C ARG A 31 -4.19 18.79 1.22
N GLY A 32 -5.00 19.85 1.15
CA GLY A 32 -6.39 19.81 0.69
C GLY A 32 -6.56 19.16 -0.69
N PRO A 33 -5.83 19.61 -1.73
CA PRO A 33 -5.91 19.02 -3.06
C PRO A 33 -5.47 17.55 -3.12
N CYS A 34 -4.74 17.07 -2.11
CA CYS A 34 -4.12 15.76 -2.08
C CYS A 34 -4.81 14.75 -1.18
N GLU A 35 -5.95 15.09 -0.57
CA GLU A 35 -6.68 14.23 0.37
C GLU A 35 -6.98 12.84 -0.18
N ILE A 36 -7.35 12.73 -1.45
CA ILE A 36 -7.62 11.45 -2.09
C ILE A 36 -6.38 10.54 -2.15
N TYR A 37 -5.19 11.11 -2.36
CA TYR A 37 -3.94 10.34 -2.37
C TYR A 37 -3.56 9.87 -0.96
N PHE A 38 -3.81 10.69 0.05
CA PHE A 38 -3.62 10.27 1.45
C PHE A 38 -4.63 9.20 1.87
N ALA A 39 -5.88 9.31 1.44
CA ALA A 39 -6.90 8.29 1.68
C ALA A 39 -6.48 6.96 1.04
N ASN A 40 -6.02 6.98 -0.21
CA ASN A 40 -5.51 5.79 -0.89
C ASN A 40 -4.30 5.18 -0.17
N TYR A 41 -3.35 6.00 0.26
CA TYR A 41 -2.19 5.54 1.03
C TYR A 41 -2.61 4.91 2.38
N LYS A 42 -3.58 5.51 3.08
CA LYS A 42 -4.13 4.99 4.33
C LYS A 42 -4.83 3.64 4.11
N ASN A 43 -5.71 3.56 3.11
CA ASN A 43 -6.42 2.33 2.75
C ASN A 43 -5.44 1.20 2.40
N CYS A 44 -4.39 1.52 1.64
CA CYS A 44 -3.34 0.56 1.33
C CYS A 44 -2.65 0.03 2.60
N LYS A 45 -2.24 0.91 3.53
CA LYS A 45 -1.61 0.50 4.78
C LYS A 45 -2.53 -0.36 5.65
N GLU A 46 -3.81 -0.01 5.71
CA GLU A 46 -4.81 -0.78 6.46
C GLU A 46 -5.00 -2.18 5.86
N PHE A 47 -5.14 -2.28 4.54
CA PHE A 47 -5.23 -3.55 3.83
C PHE A 47 -4.02 -4.45 4.12
N TRP A 48 -2.79 -3.96 3.91
CA TRP A 48 -1.59 -4.75 4.16
C TRP A 48 -1.35 -5.01 5.65
N GLY A 49 -1.85 -4.14 6.54
CA GLY A 49 -1.89 -4.37 7.97
C GLY A 49 -2.71 -5.60 8.34
N ARG A 50 -3.89 -5.75 7.72
CA ARG A 50 -4.75 -6.94 7.88
C ARG A 50 -4.08 -8.19 7.30
N VAL A 51 -3.57 -8.13 6.07
CA VAL A 51 -2.87 -9.27 5.44
C VAL A 51 -1.69 -9.75 6.30
N LYS A 52 -0.86 -8.84 6.82
CA LYS A 52 0.24 -9.19 7.74
C LYS A 52 -0.27 -9.87 9.01
N SER A 53 -1.35 -9.36 9.58
CA SER A 53 -1.95 -9.91 10.80
C SER A 53 -2.51 -11.32 10.55
N GLU A 54 -3.17 -11.54 9.42
CA GLU A 54 -3.68 -12.85 9.01
C GLU A 54 -2.56 -13.86 8.73
N ARG A 55 -1.51 -13.46 8.00
CA ARG A 55 -0.34 -14.32 7.74
C ARG A 55 0.37 -14.68 9.04
N ARG A 56 0.50 -13.73 9.97
CA ARG A 56 1.05 -13.98 11.31
C ARG A 56 0.20 -14.96 12.11
N ALA A 57 -1.13 -14.81 12.10
CA ALA A 57 -2.04 -15.74 12.78
C ALA A 57 -1.97 -17.17 12.21
N LYS A 58 -1.67 -17.30 10.91
CA LYS A 58 -1.46 -18.58 10.22
C LYS A 58 -0.03 -19.12 10.34
N GLY A 59 0.90 -18.39 10.96
CA GLY A 59 2.31 -18.77 11.04
C GLY A 59 3.06 -18.74 9.71
N ILE A 60 2.61 -17.95 8.74
CA ILE A 60 3.20 -17.89 7.38
C ILE A 60 4.26 -16.77 7.35
N GLU A 61 5.52 -17.14 7.12
CA GLU A 61 6.63 -16.22 6.93
C GLU A 61 7.09 -16.21 5.46
N PRO A 62 7.41 -15.03 4.88
CA PRO A 62 7.37 -13.69 5.49
C PRO A 62 5.93 -13.16 5.71
N TYR A 63 5.75 -12.38 6.79
CA TYR A 63 4.45 -11.77 7.11
C TYR A 63 4.00 -10.76 6.06
N LEU A 64 4.95 -10.06 5.44
CA LEU A 64 4.68 -9.25 4.26
C LEU A 64 4.87 -10.14 3.02
N PRO A 65 3.84 -10.37 2.20
CA PRO A 65 3.98 -11.19 1.01
C PRO A 65 5.00 -10.59 0.03
N PRO A 66 5.72 -11.47 -0.70
CA PRO A 66 6.67 -11.05 -1.73
C PRO A 66 5.94 -10.39 -2.90
N VAL A 67 6.67 -9.62 -3.71
CA VAL A 67 6.10 -8.66 -4.67
C VAL A 67 5.20 -9.35 -5.70
N GLU A 68 5.59 -10.53 -6.15
CA GLU A 68 4.88 -11.41 -7.08
C GLU A 68 3.48 -11.83 -6.56
N GLU A 69 3.34 -12.13 -5.28
CA GLU A 69 2.06 -12.54 -4.68
C GLU A 69 1.11 -11.35 -4.47
N ARG A 70 1.63 -10.12 -4.41
CA ARG A 70 0.83 -8.96 -4.02
C ARG A 70 -0.27 -8.63 -5.02
N ALA A 71 -0.04 -8.87 -6.30
CA ALA A 71 -1.03 -8.63 -7.34
C ALA A 71 -2.25 -9.53 -7.12
N ALA A 72 -2.03 -10.84 -6.96
CA ALA A 72 -3.08 -11.82 -6.72
C ALA A 72 -3.88 -11.51 -5.44
N ILE A 73 -3.20 -11.24 -4.31
CA ILE A 73 -3.87 -10.94 -3.03
C ILE A 73 -4.74 -9.68 -3.13
N LYS A 74 -4.28 -8.66 -3.87
CA LYS A 74 -5.09 -7.45 -4.13
C LYS A 74 -6.30 -7.73 -5.00
N GLU A 75 -6.14 -8.50 -6.06
CA GLU A 75 -7.26 -8.88 -6.94
C GLU A 75 -8.31 -9.72 -6.22
N GLU A 76 -7.89 -10.68 -5.40
CA GLU A 76 -8.80 -11.47 -4.57
C GLU A 76 -9.56 -10.61 -3.57
N HIS A 77 -8.88 -9.65 -2.94
CA HIS A 77 -9.52 -8.70 -2.02
C HIS A 77 -10.58 -7.85 -2.72
N ILE A 78 -10.28 -7.32 -3.91
CA ILE A 78 -11.22 -6.53 -4.71
C ILE A 78 -12.43 -7.38 -5.11
N LYS A 79 -12.22 -8.63 -5.56
CA LYS A 79 -13.30 -9.57 -5.90
C LYS A 79 -14.17 -9.88 -4.70
N SER A 80 -13.58 -10.08 -3.52
CA SER A 80 -14.30 -10.33 -2.27
C SER A 80 -15.11 -9.11 -1.83
N ASN A 81 -14.54 -7.90 -1.95
CA ASN A 81 -15.22 -6.66 -1.60
C ASN A 81 -16.33 -6.28 -2.60
N SER A 82 -16.24 -6.68 -3.87
CA SER A 82 -17.27 -6.45 -4.90
C SER A 82 -18.48 -7.38 -4.80
N ARG A 83 -18.42 -8.44 -3.98
CA ARG A 83 -19.53 -9.37 -3.73
C ARG A 83 -20.33 -9.03 -2.48
N LYS A 84 -20.02 -7.93 -1.81
CA LYS A 84 -20.76 -7.39 -0.67
C LYS A 84 -21.68 -6.25 -1.09
#